data_AF-A0A1X7T320-F1
#
_entry.id   AF-A0A1X7T320-F1
#
_cell.length_a   1.000
_cell.length_b   1.000
_cell.length_c   1.000
_cell.angle_alpha   90.00
_cell.angle_beta   90.00
_cell.angle_gamma   90.00
#
_symmetry.space_group_name_H-M   'P 1'
#
loop_
_entity.id
_entity.type
_entity.pdbx_description
1 polymer ?
#
loop_
_entity_poly.entity_id
_entity_poly.type
_entity_poly.pdbx_seq_one_letter_code
_entity_poly.pdbx_strand_id
1 'polypeptide(L)' 'KYGAENDLPRAHTCFNRIDLPPYPSYHRLKENLKLAVENTEGFEGVD' A
#
# COMPACT_ATOMS: atom_id res chain seq x y z
N LYS A 1 -13.44 1.60 -8.31
CA LYS A 1 -12.66 1.69 -7.06
C LYS A 1 -11.95 0.37 -6.87
N TYR A 2 -10.66 0.39 -6.58
CA TYR A 2 -9.87 -0.81 -6.32
C TYR A 2 -10.03 -1.24 -4.84
N GLY A 3 -10.06 -2.55 -4.58
CA GLY A 3 -10.02 -3.16 -3.25
C GLY A 3 -11.30 -3.06 -2.40
N ALA A 4 -11.37 -3.90 -1.36
CA ALA A 4 -12.31 -3.82 -0.25
C ALA A 4 -11.71 -3.04 0.93
N GLU A 5 -12.53 -2.56 1.87
CA GLU A 5 -12.08 -1.72 2.99
C GLU A 5 -10.96 -2.32 3.86
N ASN A 6 -10.85 -3.65 3.88
CA ASN A 6 -9.85 -4.38 4.67
C ASN A 6 -8.60 -4.76 3.87
N ASP A 7 -8.55 -4.48 2.57
CA ASP A 7 -7.36 -4.78 1.76
C ASP A 7 -6.21 -3.84 2.16
N LEU A 8 -4.97 -4.29 1.97
CA LEU A 8 -3.79 -3.45 2.09
C LEU A 8 -3.55 -2.63 0.80
N PRO A 9 -2.86 -1.48 0.90
CA PRO A 9 -2.41 -0.73 -0.27
C PRO A 9 -1.51 -1.59 -1.16
N ARG A 10 -1.63 -1.43 -2.48
CA ARG A 10 -0.69 -2.02 -3.45
C ARG A 10 0.15 -0.92 -4.10
N ALA A 11 1.43 -1.19 -4.28
CA ALA A 11 2.33 -0.31 -5.01
C ALA A 11 2.72 -0.95 -6.35
N HIS A 12 2.61 -0.17 -7.41
CA HIS A 12 3.16 -0.49 -8.72
C HIS A 12 4.37 0.41 -8.96
N THR A 13 5.53 -0.05 -8.52
CA THR A 13 6.78 0.74 -8.50
C THR A 13 7.21 1.17 -9.91
N CYS A 14 7.05 0.33 -10.94
CA CYS A 14 7.36 0.67 -12.33
C CYS A 14 6.57 1.88 -12.87
N PHE A 15 5.42 2.19 -12.27
CA PHE A 15 4.54 3.29 -12.70
C PHE A 15 4.43 4.39 -11.64
N ASN A 16 5.20 4.31 -10.55
CA ASN A 16 5.09 5.20 -9.39
C ASN A 16 3.62 5.37 -8.90
N ARG A 17 2.81 4.30 -8.98
CA ARG A 17 1.37 4.34 -8.66
C ARG A 17 1.08 3.56 -7.38
N ILE A 18 0.29 4.17 -6.49
CA ILE A 18 -0.23 3.51 -5.29
C ILE A 18 -1.74 3.34 -5.45
N ASP A 19 -2.20 2.09 -5.39
CA ASP A 19 -3.61 1.75 -5.45
C ASP A 19 -4.16 1.63 -4.02
N LEU A 20 -5.01 2.59 -3.65
CA LEU A 20 -5.61 2.70 -2.32
C LEU A 20 -7.02 2.09 -2.29
N PRO A 21 -7.29 1.14 -1.37
CA PRO A 21 -8.64 0.73 -1.04
C PRO A 21 -9.49 1.88 -0.47
N PRO A 22 -10.83 1.77 -0.52
CA PRO A 22 -11.73 2.84 -0.09
C PRO A 22 -11.84 2.92 1.44
N TYR A 23 -10.77 3.28 2.15
CA TYR A 23 -10.78 3.35 3.61
C TYR A 23 -11.81 4.37 4.15
N PRO A 24 -12.57 4.02 5.20
CA PRO A 24 -13.66 4.86 5.70
C PRO A 24 -13.17 6.07 6.50
N SER A 25 -11.89 6.11 6.89
CA SER A 25 -11.31 7.22 7.65
C SER A 25 -9.82 7.38 7.39
N TYR A 26 -9.31 8.58 7.66
CA TYR A 26 -7.88 8.87 7.62
C TYR A 26 -7.07 7.98 8.57
N HIS A 27 -7.63 7.66 9.75
CA HIS A 27 -6.98 6.78 10.71
C HIS A 27 -6.73 5.39 10.11
N ARG A 28 -7.74 4.80 9.45
CA ARG A 28 -7.61 3.49 8.78
C ARG A 28 -6.64 3.53 7.61
N LEU A 29 -6.65 4.60 6.82
CA LEU A 29 -5.66 4.80 5.76
C LEU A 29 -4.24 4.83 6.32
N LYS A 30 -4.00 5.59 7.38
CA LYS A 30 -2.68 5.73 8.00
C LYS A 30 -2.17 4.41 8.57
N GLU A 31 -3.03 3.68 9.28
CA GLU A 31 -2.71 2.38 9.89
C GLU A 31 -2.30 1.36 8.81
N ASN A 32 -3.14 1.18 7.78
CA ASN A 32 -2.89 0.21 6.71
C ASN A 32 -1.70 0.59 5.83
N LEU A 33 -1.48 1.88 5.57
CA LEU A 33 -0.31 2.33 4.82
C LEU A 33 0.98 2.10 5.59
N LYS A 34 1.00 2.41 6.89
CA LYS A 34 2.14 2.15 7.75
C LYS A 34 2.46 0.66 7.80
N LEU A 35 1.44 -0.18 8.00
CA LEU A 35 1.57 -1.64 8.00
C LEU A 35 2.17 -2.17 6.69
N ALA A 36 1.68 -1.70 5.54
CA ALA A 36 2.17 -2.15 4.23
C ALA A 36 3.63 -1.75 3.98
N VAL A 37 4.05 -0.56 4.39
CA VAL A 37 5.45 -0.11 4.25
C VAL A 37 6.38 -0.87 5.19
N GLU A 38 5.97 -1.09 6.44
CA GLU A 38 6.81 -1.75 7.45
C GLU A 38 6.98 -3.26 7.22
N ASN A 39 6.05 -3.91 6.49
CA ASN A 39 6.08 -5.35 6.22
C ASN A 39 6.44 -5.68 4.76
N THR A 40 7.02 -4.74 4.02
CA THR A 40 7.54 -4.99 2.67
C THR A 40 9.05 -4.80 2.67
N GLU A 41 9.78 -5.76 2.11
CA GLU A 41 11.22 -5.66 1.90
C GLU A 41 11.52 -4.99 0.55
N GLY A 42 12.61 -4.21 0.51
CA GLY A 42 13.06 -3.57 -0.73
C GLY A 42 13.60 -4.59 -1.73
N PHE A 43 13.55 -4.25 -3.02
CA PHE A 43 14.28 -5.00 -4.03
C PHE A 43 15.77 -4.62 -3.90
N GLU A 44 16.58 -5.45 -3.23
CA GLU A 44 18.03 -5.34 -3.36
C GLU A 44 18.36 -5.64 -4.82
N GLY A 45 18.74 -4.60 -5.56
CA GLY A 45 19.14 -4.74 -6.95
C GLY A 45 20.24 -5.79 -7.05
N VAL A 46 20.01 -6.82 -7.86
CA VAL A 46 21.07 -7.68 -8.36
C VAL A 46 21.89 -6.83 -9.33
N ASP A 47 23.00 -6.27 -8.84
CA ASP A 47 24.14 -5.98 -9.70
C ASP A 47 24.77 -7.30 -10.18
#